data_AF-A0A661VDU0-F1
#
_entry.id   AF-A0A661VDU0-F1
#
_cell.length_a   1.000
_cell.length_b   1.000
_cell.length_c   1.000
_cell.angle_alpha   90.00
_cell.angle_beta   90.00
_cell.angle_gamma   90.00
#
_symmetry.space_group_name_H-M   'P 1'
#
loop_
_entity.id
_entity.type
_entity.pdbx_description
1 polymer ?
#
loop_
_entity_poly.entity_id
_entity_poly.type
_entity_poly.pdbx_seq_one_letter_code
_entity_poly.pdbx_strand_id
1 'polypeptide(L)'
;MSKSLGNTDTNPAGVNVLDMVTFGRDQFKLLSKASSQSEGWMKSTKAMEIPGVGCVVQVTTQQGDNVAEALTFIPGVKIHILRGYKDNAPILYGRRLVPLTFVPNVHTPHTCENGCCLATKANPFGDCENRRYIDKE
;
A
#
# COMPACT_ATOMS: atom_id res chain seq x y z
N MET A 1 -22.87 1.04 18.64
CA MET A 1 -22.34 -0.03 17.76
C MET A 1 -20.89 0.30 17.45
N SER A 2 -19.92 -0.51 17.87
CA SER A 2 -18.50 -0.31 17.58
C SER A 2 -18.19 -0.75 16.14
N LYS A 3 -17.57 0.14 15.34
CA LYS A 3 -17.18 -0.16 13.95
C LYS A 3 -15.80 -0.83 13.94
N SER A 4 -15.64 -1.89 13.15
CA SER A 4 -14.33 -2.52 12.88
C SER A 4 -13.48 -1.61 11.98
N LEU A 5 -12.25 -1.29 12.41
CA LEU A 5 -11.34 -0.41 11.64
C LEU A 5 -10.16 -1.17 10.99
N GLY A 6 -10.02 -2.48 11.23
CA GLY A 6 -8.81 -3.26 10.89
C GLY A 6 -8.66 -3.75 9.44
N ASN A 7 -9.58 -3.40 8.53
CA ASN A 7 -9.62 -4.00 7.19
C ASN A 7 -8.68 -3.30 6.19
N THR A 8 -7.84 -4.09 5.51
CA THR A 8 -6.87 -3.65 4.50
C THR A 8 -7.26 -4.04 3.05
N ASP A 9 -8.18 -4.99 2.90
CA ASP A 9 -8.86 -5.40 1.67
C ASP A 9 -10.27 -5.98 1.99
N THR A 10 -11.01 -6.39 0.96
CA THR A 10 -12.40 -6.90 1.11
C THR A 10 -12.47 -8.33 1.67
N ASN A 11 -11.40 -9.13 1.56
CA ASN A 11 -11.36 -10.51 2.05
C ASN A 11 -11.62 -10.65 3.58
N PRO A 12 -10.92 -9.93 4.46
CA PRO A 12 -11.19 -9.93 5.89
C PRO A 12 -12.45 -9.14 6.26
N ALA A 13 -13.06 -8.41 5.32
CA ALA A 13 -14.27 -7.62 5.61
C ALA A 13 -15.50 -8.52 5.70
N GLY A 14 -15.58 -9.58 4.89
CA GLY A 14 -16.65 -10.56 4.98
C GLY A 14 -16.62 -11.38 6.28
N VAL A 15 -15.46 -11.49 6.94
CA VAL A 15 -15.33 -12.12 8.26
C VAL A 15 -15.85 -11.19 9.36
N ASN A 16 -15.62 -9.88 9.22
CA ASN A 16 -15.99 -8.87 10.21
C ASN A 16 -17.43 -8.34 10.04
N VAL A 17 -18.02 -8.49 8.85
CA VAL A 17 -19.33 -7.96 8.46
C VAL A 17 -20.08 -9.07 7.72
N LEU A 18 -20.88 -9.83 8.49
CA LEU A 18 -21.49 -11.09 8.05
C LEU A 18 -22.57 -10.91 6.97
N ASP A 19 -23.12 -9.71 6.81
CA ASP A 19 -24.15 -9.35 5.83
C ASP A 19 -23.58 -8.60 4.61
N MET A 20 -22.24 -8.57 4.46
CA MET A 20 -21.59 -7.86 3.36
C MET A 20 -21.79 -8.58 2.01
N VAL A 21 -22.62 -8.01 1.14
CA VAL A 21 -22.79 -8.43 -0.26
C VAL A 21 -21.93 -7.54 -1.16
N THR A 22 -21.11 -8.13 -2.03
CA THR A 22 -20.21 -7.40 -2.95
C THR A 22 -20.45 -7.80 -4.41
N PHE A 23 -20.47 -6.81 -5.31
CA PHE A 23 -20.49 -7.00 -6.76
C PHE A 23 -19.31 -6.26 -7.39
N GLY A 24 -18.46 -7.00 -8.13
CA GLY A 24 -17.12 -6.51 -8.49
C GLY A 24 -16.13 -6.64 -7.33
N ARG A 25 -14.84 -6.85 -7.64
CA ARG A 25 -13.78 -6.92 -6.62
C ARG A 25 -13.22 -5.54 -6.31
N ASP A 26 -12.37 -5.50 -5.29
CA ASP A 26 -11.58 -4.38 -4.77
C ASP A 26 -10.93 -3.50 -5.85
N GLN A 27 -11.66 -2.53 -6.40
CA GLN A 27 -11.17 -1.61 -7.44
C GLN A 27 -10.21 -0.57 -6.84
N PHE A 28 -10.54 -0.04 -5.66
CA PHE A 28 -9.70 0.88 -4.91
C PHE A 28 -8.74 0.12 -4.00
N LYS A 29 -7.45 0.17 -4.30
CA LYS A 29 -6.40 -0.42 -3.47
C LYS A 29 -5.98 0.54 -2.37
N LEU A 30 -5.93 0.03 -1.13
CA LEU A 30 -5.44 0.80 0.01
C LEU A 30 -3.95 1.13 -0.15
N LEU A 31 -3.62 2.43 -0.10
CA LEU A 31 -2.25 2.94 -0.09
C LEU A 31 -1.78 3.22 1.34
N SER A 32 -2.65 3.83 2.15
CA SER A 32 -2.36 4.15 3.56
C SER A 32 -3.64 4.21 4.38
N LYS A 33 -3.53 3.85 5.66
CA LYS A 33 -4.59 3.98 6.65
C LYS A 33 -3.99 4.26 8.02
N ALA A 34 -4.59 5.21 8.73
CA ALA A 34 -4.37 5.43 10.15
C ALA A 34 -5.73 5.55 10.83
N SER A 35 -5.87 5.03 12.04
CA SER A 35 -7.11 5.13 12.80
C SER A 35 -6.87 5.02 14.28
N SER A 36 -7.71 5.67 15.07
CA SER A 36 -7.77 5.51 16.52
C SER A 36 -9.20 5.27 16.95
N GLN A 37 -9.42 4.18 17.69
CA GLN A 37 -10.75 3.85 18.23
C GLN A 37 -11.09 4.73 19.44
N SER A 38 -10.12 5.00 20.33
CA SER A 38 -10.32 5.85 21.51
C SER A 38 -10.62 7.30 21.12
N GLU A 39 -9.90 7.80 20.10
CA GLU A 39 -10.09 9.16 19.58
C GLU A 39 -11.20 9.25 18.52
N GLY A 40 -11.80 8.10 18.16
CA GLY A 40 -12.95 8.03 17.27
C GLY A 40 -12.69 8.47 15.83
N TRP A 41 -11.49 8.31 15.28
CA TRP A 41 -11.17 8.79 13.93
C TRP A 41 -10.46 7.77 13.03
N MET A 42 -10.61 7.96 11.73
CA MET A 42 -9.92 7.19 10.70
C MET A 42 -9.57 8.08 9.51
N LYS A 43 -8.39 7.87 8.94
CA LYS A 43 -7.92 8.48 7.71
C LYS A 43 -7.45 7.38 6.79
N SER A 44 -7.85 7.43 5.52
CA SER A 44 -7.36 6.48 4.53
C SER A 44 -7.17 7.11 3.17
N THR A 45 -6.19 6.60 2.45
CA THR A 45 -5.92 6.93 1.04
C THR A 45 -6.01 5.65 0.23
N LYS A 46 -6.82 5.67 -0.82
CA LYS A 46 -6.99 4.54 -1.75
C LYS A 46 -6.81 5.02 -3.18
N ALA A 47 -6.38 4.14 -4.06
CA ALA A 47 -6.26 4.43 -5.48
C ALA A 47 -6.90 3.35 -6.33
N MET A 48 -7.59 3.76 -7.38
CA MET A 48 -8.13 2.89 -8.42
C MET A 48 -7.38 3.17 -9.73
N GLU A 49 -6.67 2.17 -10.23
CA GLU A 49 -5.92 2.28 -11.47
C GLU A 49 -6.85 2.21 -12.69
N ILE A 50 -6.65 3.12 -13.65
CA ILE A 50 -7.21 3.06 -15.00
C ILE A 50 -6.04 2.64 -15.91
N PRO A 51 -5.98 1.37 -16.34
CA PRO A 51 -4.81 0.82 -17.02
C PRO A 51 -4.34 1.69 -18.19
N GLY A 52 -3.05 2.04 -18.19
CA GLY A 52 -2.42 2.85 -19.24
C GLY A 52 -2.76 4.34 -19.23
N VAL A 53 -3.60 4.82 -18.31
CA VAL A 53 -4.06 6.23 -18.28
C VAL A 53 -3.61 6.94 -17.00
N GLY A 54 -3.88 6.37 -15.83
CA GLY A 54 -3.64 7.03 -14.55
C GLY A 54 -4.32 6.33 -13.38
N CYS A 55 -4.47 7.03 -12.26
CA CYS A 55 -5.19 6.53 -11.10
C CYS A 55 -6.18 7.57 -10.56
N VAL A 56 -7.37 7.14 -10.17
CA VAL A 56 -8.26 7.92 -9.31
C VAL A 56 -7.83 7.70 -7.87
N VAL A 57 -7.49 8.77 -7.15
CA VAL A 57 -7.09 8.72 -5.75
C VAL A 57 -8.21 9.29 -4.90
N GLN A 58 -8.60 8.52 -3.88
CA GLN A 58 -9.58 8.90 -2.87
C GLN A 58 -8.88 9.09 -1.54
N VAL A 59 -9.16 10.21 -0.87
CA VAL A 59 -8.83 10.42 0.54
C VAL A 59 -10.13 10.49 1.32
N THR A 60 -10.23 9.69 2.37
CA THR A 60 -11.37 9.69 3.30
C THR A 60 -10.85 10.06 4.68
N THR A 61 -11.48 11.03 5.32
CA THR A 61 -11.33 11.31 6.76
C THR A 61 -12.67 11.09 7.44
N GLN A 62 -12.67 10.34 8.54
CA GLN A 62 -13.83 10.11 9.37
C GLN A 62 -13.52 10.54 10.81
N GLN A 63 -14.41 11.32 11.41
CA GLN A 63 -14.39 11.73 12.82
C GLN A 63 -15.76 11.41 13.43
N GLY A 64 -15.83 10.34 14.24
CA GLY A 64 -17.08 9.78 14.72
C GLY A 64 -17.95 9.34 13.54
N ASP A 65 -19.10 9.99 13.39
CA ASP A 65 -20.05 9.77 12.29
C ASP A 65 -19.94 10.82 11.17
N ASN A 66 -19.02 11.78 11.27
CA ASN A 66 -18.76 12.75 10.22
C ASN A 66 -17.73 12.19 9.23
N VAL A 67 -18.04 12.24 7.94
CA VAL A 67 -17.17 11.77 6.87
C VAL A 67 -16.90 12.91 5.89
N ALA A 68 -15.64 13.09 5.52
CA ALA A 68 -15.21 13.97 4.45
C ALA A 68 -14.39 13.17 3.44
N GLU A 69 -14.71 13.35 2.16
CA GLU A 69 -14.04 12.66 1.07
C GLU A 69 -13.57 13.63 0.00
N ALA A 70 -12.41 13.33 -0.60
CA ALA A 70 -11.89 14.01 -1.76
C ALA A 70 -11.44 12.99 -2.79
N LEU A 71 -11.73 13.27 -4.06
CA LEU A 71 -11.30 12.48 -5.20
C LEU A 71 -10.46 13.37 -6.12
N THR A 72 -9.37 12.81 -6.63
CA THR A 72 -8.57 13.45 -7.67
C THR A 72 -8.09 12.41 -8.68
N PHE A 73 -8.14 12.77 -9.95
CA PHE A 73 -7.53 11.95 -11.00
C PHE A 73 -6.08 12.37 -11.18
N ILE A 74 -5.17 11.40 -11.11
CA ILE A 74 -3.74 11.59 -11.31
C ILE A 74 -3.37 10.90 -12.64
N PRO A 75 -3.03 11.65 -13.70
CA PRO A 75 -2.61 11.07 -14.97
C PRO A 75 -1.20 10.48 -14.89
N GLY A 76 -0.92 9.50 -15.75
CA GLY A 76 0.45 9.00 -15.97
C GLY A 76 1.04 8.18 -14.83
N VAL A 77 0.21 7.69 -13.90
CA VAL A 77 0.63 6.84 -12.78
C VAL A 77 -0.08 5.48 -12.74
N LYS A 78 0.55 4.50 -12.12
CA LYS A 78 0.03 3.17 -11.78
C LYS A 78 0.33 2.81 -10.34
N ILE A 79 -0.35 1.79 -9.82
CA ILE A 79 -0.13 1.29 -8.46
C ILE A 79 0.99 0.24 -8.50
N HIS A 80 2.07 0.49 -7.77
CA HIS A 80 3.14 -0.46 -7.54
C HIS A 80 3.03 -1.11 -6.17
N ILE A 81 3.09 -2.45 -6.14
CA ILE A 81 3.06 -3.25 -4.91
C ILE A 81 4.47 -3.31 -4.32
N LEU A 82 4.60 -2.94 -3.06
CA LEU A 82 5.83 -3.09 -2.30
C LEU A 82 5.83 -4.45 -1.59
N ARG A 83 6.86 -5.24 -1.88
CA ARG A 83 7.05 -6.60 -1.36
C ARG A 83 8.31 -6.65 -0.54
N GLY A 84 8.27 -7.38 0.56
CA GLY A 84 9.42 -7.69 1.41
C GLY A 84 9.38 -9.14 1.86
N TYR A 85 10.24 -9.49 2.79
CA TYR A 85 10.26 -10.82 3.41
C TYR A 85 10.12 -10.71 4.92
N LYS A 86 9.32 -11.60 5.51
CA LYS A 86 9.25 -11.81 6.96
C LYS A 86 9.27 -13.31 7.20
N ASP A 87 10.19 -13.77 8.06
CA ASP A 87 10.36 -15.19 8.37
C ASP A 87 10.51 -16.08 7.12
N ASN A 88 11.31 -15.61 6.14
CA ASN A 88 11.52 -16.24 4.82
C ASN A 88 10.26 -16.37 3.94
N ALA A 89 9.13 -15.77 4.31
CA ALA A 89 7.92 -15.70 3.50
C ALA A 89 7.79 -14.32 2.84
N PRO A 90 7.38 -14.25 1.55
CA PRO A 90 7.12 -12.98 0.90
C PRO A 90 5.88 -12.31 1.50
N ILE A 91 6.01 -11.04 1.86
CA ILE A 91 4.91 -10.23 2.40
C ILE A 91 4.66 -9.01 1.51
N LEU A 92 3.38 -8.61 1.42
CA LEU A 92 2.99 -7.30 0.90
C LEU A 92 2.97 -6.34 2.08
N TYR A 93 3.85 -5.34 2.09
CA TYR A 93 3.90 -4.35 3.17
C TYR A 93 3.38 -2.97 2.76
N GLY A 94 3.14 -2.73 1.46
CA GLY A 94 2.63 -1.45 1.03
C GLY A 94 2.31 -1.36 -0.45
N ARG A 95 1.82 -0.19 -0.85
CA ARG A 95 1.57 0.20 -2.23
C ARG A 95 1.97 1.67 -2.40
N ARG A 96 2.46 2.03 -3.58
CA ARG A 96 2.76 3.42 -3.92
C ARG A 96 2.35 3.72 -5.36
N LEU A 97 2.05 4.98 -5.65
CA LEU A 97 1.91 5.44 -7.03
C LEU A 97 3.29 5.62 -7.64
N VAL A 98 3.44 5.14 -8.87
CA VAL A 98 4.66 5.29 -9.68
C VAL A 98 4.28 5.73 -11.09
N PRO A 99 5.17 6.39 -11.85
CA PRO A 99 4.93 6.67 -13.25
C PRO A 99 4.58 5.41 -14.06
N LEU A 100 3.80 5.54 -15.14
CA LEU A 100 3.51 4.41 -16.03
C LEU A 100 4.80 3.78 -16.61
N THR A 101 5.80 4.61 -16.84
CA THR A 101 7.16 4.24 -17.30
C THR A 101 8.00 3.54 -16.24
N PHE A 102 7.54 3.48 -14.98
CA PHE A 102 8.27 2.82 -13.91
C PHE A 102 8.44 1.34 -14.22
N VAL A 103 9.69 0.93 -14.32
CA VAL A 103 10.12 -0.46 -14.35
C VAL A 103 10.82 -0.69 -13.01
N PRO A 104 10.41 -1.70 -12.21
CA PRO A 104 11.17 -2.05 -11.01
C PRO A 104 12.60 -2.35 -11.41
N ASN A 105 13.60 -1.88 -10.66
CA ASN A 105 15.00 -2.24 -10.89
C ASN A 105 15.14 -3.76 -10.75
N VAL A 106 15.08 -4.46 -11.88
CA VAL A 106 15.61 -5.81 -12.01
C VAL A 106 17.12 -5.61 -11.95
N HIS A 107 17.71 -5.78 -10.76
CA HIS A 107 19.15 -5.58 -10.59
C HIS A 107 19.90 -6.52 -11.53
N THR A 108 20.48 -5.97 -12.60
CA THR A 108 21.69 -6.52 -13.19
C THR A 108 22.88 -6.03 -12.35
N PRO A 109 23.86 -6.88 -12.04
CA PRO A 109 24.86 -6.66 -10.98
C PRO A 109 25.87 -5.50 -11.21
N HIS A 110 25.67 -4.63 -12.20
CA HIS A 110 26.70 -3.69 -12.66
C HIS A 110 26.48 -2.21 -12.29
N THR A 111 25.42 -1.83 -11.55
CA THR A 111 25.07 -0.40 -11.37
C THR A 111 24.98 0.13 -9.93
N CYS A 112 25.34 -0.61 -8.88
CA CYS A 112 25.56 0.03 -7.57
C CYS A 112 26.98 0.62 -7.52
N GLU A 113 27.08 1.96 -7.51
CA GLU A 113 28.31 2.78 -7.51
C GLU A 113 29.26 2.54 -6.32
N ASN A 114 28.97 1.60 -5.42
CA ASN A 114 29.82 1.25 -4.27
C ASN A 114 30.02 -0.25 -4.06
N GLY A 115 29.78 -1.11 -5.07
CA GLY A 115 30.12 -2.55 -4.99
C GLY A 115 29.47 -3.33 -3.85
N CYS A 116 28.39 -2.82 -3.25
CA CYS A 116 27.78 -3.37 -2.02
C CYS A 116 26.46 -4.12 -2.29
N CYS A 117 26.40 -4.89 -3.38
CA CYS A 117 25.34 -5.88 -3.56
C CYS A 117 25.86 -7.24 -3.07
N LEU A 118 25.96 -7.44 -1.75
CA LEU A 118 26.15 -8.78 -1.21
C LEU A 118 24.81 -9.51 -1.26
N ALA A 119 24.50 -10.09 -2.42
CA ALA A 119 23.49 -11.14 -2.52
C ALA A 119 23.98 -12.33 -1.68
N THR A 120 23.48 -12.45 -0.46
CA THR A 120 23.66 -13.67 0.33
C THR A 120 22.60 -14.67 -0.07
N LYS A 121 22.80 -15.97 0.19
CA LYS A 121 21.77 -17.01 -0.03
C LYS A 121 20.44 -16.71 0.68
N ALA A 122 20.41 -15.75 1.61
CA ALA A 122 19.22 -15.28 2.33
C ALA A 122 18.55 -14.03 1.72
N ASN A 123 19.21 -13.29 0.82
CA ASN A 123 18.62 -12.14 0.13
C ASN A 123 19.07 -12.12 -1.36
N PRO A 124 18.31 -12.79 -2.26
CA PRO A 124 18.66 -12.86 -3.68
C PRO A 124 18.44 -11.54 -4.45
N PHE A 125 17.92 -10.48 -3.80
CA PHE A 125 17.60 -9.20 -4.44
C PHE A 125 18.40 -8.00 -3.94
N GLY A 126 19.45 -8.22 -3.12
CA GLY A 126 20.52 -7.25 -2.84
C GLY A 126 20.05 -5.80 -2.65
N ASP A 127 19.58 -5.45 -1.45
CA ASP A 127 19.18 -4.08 -1.18
C ASP A 127 20.41 -3.18 -1.07
N CYS A 128 20.55 -2.21 -1.99
CA CYS A 128 21.36 -1.02 -1.76
C CYS A 128 20.59 -0.13 -0.74
N GLU A 129 20.55 -0.56 0.53
CA GLU A 129 19.97 0.22 1.63
C GLU A 129 20.79 1.49 1.84
N ASN A 130 20.23 2.63 1.43
CA ASN A 130 20.43 3.84 2.22
C ASN A 130 19.79 3.57 3.58
N ARG A 131 20.61 3.13 4.54
CA ARG A 131 20.40 3.30 5.98
C ARG A 131 19.69 4.63 6.20
N ARG A 132 18.48 4.63 6.76
CA ARG A 132 17.98 5.65 7.70
C ARG A 132 16.57 5.32 8.21
N TYR A 133 16.52 5.17 9.53
CA TYR A 133 15.41 5.41 10.46
C TYR A 133 14.16 4.51 10.40
N ILE A 134 14.25 3.39 11.12
CA ILE A 134 13.14 2.97 11.99
C ILE A 134 13.43 3.62 13.34
N ASP A 135 12.89 4.81 13.60
CA ASP A 135 12.77 5.28 14.98
C ASP A 135 11.76 4.39 15.70
N LYS A 136 12.25 3.72 16.74
CA LYS A 136 11.44 3.14 17.79
C LYS A 136 11.14 4.25 18.79
N GLU A 137 9.88 4.65 18.90
CA GLU A 137 9.25 5.03 20.16
C GLU A 137 7.84 4.44 20.18
#